data_AF-A0A1G7ZAD3-F1
#
_entry.id   AF-A0A1G7ZAD3-F1
#
_cell.length_a   1.000
_cell.length_b   1.000
_cell.length_c   1.000
_cell.angle_alpha   90.00
_cell.angle_beta   90.00
_cell.angle_gamma   90.00
#
_symmetry.space_group_name_H-M   'P 1'
#
loop_
_entity.id
_entity.type
_entity.pdbx_description
1 polymer ?
#
loop_
_entity_poly.entity_id
_entity_poly.type
_entity_poly.pdbx_seq_one_letter_code
_entity_poly.pdbx_strand_id
1 'polypeptide(L)'
;MSPVLRLLPALVLIVTTACTTPAPGAGSFGSACAAAGTDLSYAEGITATVATAEIVPAAGEVPEHCRVTGTIDPSVRFTLKLPLAAAWNQRFAVIGCASTCGYEQGEECDPGVLSGVATATSDAGHRATDDLFRWAVEQPGTFDDWAFRSTHVTAVVAKALTEQVYARPIGHSYFTGCSNGGRQGLIQAQRYPADFDGIQVDSPALDALGHAAASWPWTVGAAFTPDGAARLTRETVDAVSRTVMAQCDGRDGIADGLVADPLSCTPDLGAAGLTPDQRDIAERLYAAPTNSAGPILPRGLLPGSESVEWAEQFATDRSFVAESARSAIRYALYGPPLGAEAQVADWSPEDVPARVAGYRAAADATANLDAFRARGGKLLVTVPLGDTVVSPIATLSWMDRVQAHHPDADDFVRLFALPGIGHCWGGHYGATPQTIQQLVSWVEQGTAPDTVDLWFGDRRVPTFPYPRTTVYREGSYVPSA
;
A
#
# COMPACT_ATOMS: atom_id res chain seq x y z
N MET A 1 18.64 35.95 54.65
CA MET A 1 17.73 35.67 55.78
C MET A 1 16.78 34.56 55.33
N SER A 2 17.00 33.33 55.80
CA SER A 2 15.92 32.34 55.94
C SER A 2 15.04 32.74 57.15
N PRO A 3 13.75 32.34 57.21
CA PRO A 3 13.37 30.98 57.66
C PRO A 3 12.22 30.39 56.80
N VAL A 4 12.27 29.14 56.32
CA VAL A 4 11.92 27.86 57.00
C VAL A 4 10.74 27.99 57.97
N LEU A 5 9.55 27.56 57.53
CA LEU A 5 8.46 27.15 58.41
C LEU A 5 8.00 25.74 58.02
N ARG A 6 8.23 24.80 58.94
CA ARG A 6 7.71 23.43 58.95
C ARG A 6 6.24 23.45 59.33
N LEU A 7 5.41 22.66 58.66
CA LEU A 7 4.12 22.21 59.17
C LEU A 7 3.99 20.68 59.00
N LEU A 8 3.34 20.10 60.01
CA LEU A 8 3.31 18.72 60.48
C LEU A 8 2.57 17.72 59.56
N PRO A 9 2.78 16.40 59.73
CA PRO A 9 2.23 15.36 58.88
C PRO A 9 0.73 15.19 59.15
N ALA A 10 -0.10 15.44 58.15
CA ALA A 10 -1.52 15.11 58.20
C ALA A 10 -1.71 13.64 57.81
N LEU A 11 -2.07 12.87 58.85
CA LEU A 11 -2.67 11.55 58.88
C LEU A 11 -3.18 11.03 57.52
N VAL A 12 -2.55 9.95 57.05
CA VAL A 12 -3.04 9.09 55.97
C VAL A 12 -4.39 8.51 56.39
N LEU A 13 -5.48 9.01 55.82
CA LEU A 13 -6.72 8.23 55.77
C LEU A 13 -6.54 7.22 54.64
N ILE A 14 -6.13 6.00 55.01
CA ILE A 14 -6.25 4.84 54.13
C ILE A 14 -7.75 4.59 53.98
N VAL A 15 -8.36 5.24 52.99
CA VAL A 15 -9.60 4.70 52.42
C VAL A 15 -9.13 3.48 51.64
N THR A 16 -9.21 2.32 52.28
CA THR A 16 -9.23 1.05 51.57
C THR A 16 -10.52 1.05 50.74
N THR A 17 -10.52 1.74 49.60
CA THR A 17 -11.30 1.26 48.47
C THR A 17 -10.67 -0.06 48.13
N ALA A 18 -11.26 -1.13 48.68
CA ALA A 18 -11.07 -2.46 48.16
C ALA A 18 -11.15 -2.33 46.63
N CYS A 19 -10.14 -2.83 45.94
CA CYS A 19 -10.28 -3.14 44.53
C CYS A 19 -11.50 -4.05 44.43
N THR A 20 -12.66 -3.48 44.09
CA THR A 20 -13.74 -4.26 43.52
C THR A 20 -13.14 -4.86 42.26
N THR A 21 -12.97 -6.18 42.30
CA THR A 21 -12.73 -7.02 41.14
C THR A 21 -13.60 -6.52 39.99
N PRO A 22 -13.05 -6.30 38.78
CA PRO A 22 -13.87 -5.99 37.63
C PRO A 22 -14.96 -7.04 37.47
N ALA A 23 -16.14 -6.60 37.06
CA ALA A 23 -17.28 -7.45 36.75
C ALA A 23 -16.91 -8.57 35.74
N PRO A 24 -17.60 -9.72 35.74
CA PRO A 24 -17.27 -10.87 34.91
C PRO A 24 -17.53 -10.56 33.43
N GLY A 25 -16.49 -10.14 32.70
CA GLY A 25 -16.50 -9.96 31.24
C GLY A 25 -15.38 -10.70 30.51
N ALA A 26 -14.28 -11.03 31.20
CA ALA A 26 -13.15 -11.75 30.61
C ALA A 26 -13.45 -13.25 30.39
N GLY A 27 -14.24 -13.88 31.27
CA GLY A 27 -14.59 -15.29 31.15
C GLY A 27 -15.49 -15.60 29.96
N SER A 28 -16.49 -14.75 29.68
CA SER A 28 -17.44 -14.97 28.57
C SER A 28 -16.81 -14.69 27.21
N PHE A 29 -15.98 -13.65 27.09
CA PHE A 29 -15.30 -13.34 25.82
C PHE A 29 -14.23 -14.38 25.49
N GLY A 30 -13.46 -14.84 26.49
CA GLY A 30 -12.51 -15.94 26.30
C GLY A 30 -13.17 -17.22 25.79
N SER A 31 -14.35 -17.58 26.34
CA SER A 31 -15.13 -18.71 25.83
C SER A 31 -15.67 -18.48 24.41
N ALA A 32 -16.13 -17.26 24.10
CA ALA A 32 -16.60 -16.92 22.76
C ALA A 32 -15.45 -16.99 21.72
N CYS A 33 -14.27 -16.49 22.09
CA CYS A 33 -13.06 -16.62 21.28
C CYS A 33 -12.71 -18.09 21.03
N ALA A 34 -12.66 -18.91 22.09
CA ALA A 34 -12.33 -20.34 21.96
C ALA A 34 -13.36 -21.14 21.14
N ALA A 35 -14.59 -20.63 21.01
CA ALA A 35 -15.64 -21.21 20.18
C ALA A 35 -15.70 -20.64 18.74
N ALA A 36 -14.77 -19.76 18.36
CA ALA A 36 -14.74 -19.22 17.00
C ALA A 36 -14.64 -20.34 15.95
N GLY A 37 -15.55 -20.33 14.98
CA GLY A 37 -15.63 -21.33 13.91
C GLY A 37 -16.52 -22.53 14.21
N THR A 38 -17.07 -22.69 15.42
CA THR A 38 -18.04 -23.77 15.69
C THR A 38 -19.40 -23.43 15.09
N ASP A 39 -20.04 -24.33 14.35
CA ASP A 39 -21.39 -24.15 13.80
C ASP A 39 -21.58 -22.94 12.85
N LEU A 40 -20.59 -22.63 12.01
CA LEU A 40 -20.72 -21.60 10.96
C LEU A 40 -21.03 -22.21 9.58
N SER A 41 -21.97 -21.59 8.87
CA SER A 41 -22.05 -21.68 7.41
C SER A 41 -21.58 -20.36 6.81
N TYR A 42 -20.55 -20.42 5.97
CA TYR A 42 -20.07 -19.23 5.26
C TYR A 42 -20.91 -19.00 4.00
N ALA A 43 -20.99 -17.74 3.59
CA ALA A 43 -21.65 -17.39 2.35
C ALA A 43 -20.94 -18.04 1.14
N GLU A 44 -21.64 -18.09 0.01
CA GLU A 44 -21.07 -18.47 -1.29
C GLU A 44 -20.49 -19.90 -1.37
N GLY A 45 -20.84 -20.76 -0.41
CA GLY A 45 -20.32 -22.14 -0.35
C GLY A 45 -18.84 -22.20 0.03
N ILE A 46 -18.30 -21.14 0.63
CA ILE A 46 -16.91 -21.09 1.10
C ILE A 46 -16.73 -22.08 2.26
N THR A 47 -15.64 -22.85 2.20
CA THR A 47 -15.24 -23.76 3.29
C THR A 47 -14.00 -23.19 3.97
N ALA A 48 -14.03 -23.13 5.30
CA ALA A 48 -12.89 -22.71 6.10
C ALA A 48 -12.74 -23.58 7.35
N THR A 49 -11.50 -23.80 7.77
CA THR A 49 -11.13 -24.52 8.98
C THR A 49 -10.38 -23.57 9.91
N VAL A 50 -10.89 -23.41 11.13
CA VAL A 50 -10.16 -22.71 12.21
C VAL A 50 -9.12 -23.67 12.77
N ALA A 51 -7.86 -23.24 12.76
CA ALA A 51 -6.73 -23.99 13.31
C ALA A 51 -6.51 -23.67 14.79
N THR A 52 -6.50 -22.38 15.15
CA THR A 52 -6.40 -21.92 16.54
C THR A 52 -7.36 -20.77 16.79
N ALA A 53 -7.88 -20.68 18.01
CA ALA A 53 -8.65 -19.53 18.48
C ALA A 53 -8.36 -19.34 19.98
N GLU A 54 -7.64 -18.27 20.32
CA GLU A 54 -7.09 -18.09 21.66
C GLU A 54 -7.02 -16.62 22.07
N ILE A 55 -7.04 -16.38 23.39
CA ILE A 55 -6.72 -15.06 23.93
C ILE A 55 -5.20 -14.92 23.98
N VAL A 56 -4.71 -13.91 23.27
CA VAL A 56 -3.31 -13.49 23.29
C VAL A 56 -3.15 -12.42 24.39
N PRO A 57 -2.30 -12.64 25.41
CA PRO A 57 -2.03 -11.65 26.43
C PRO A 57 -1.47 -10.35 25.85
N ALA A 58 -1.70 -9.24 26.54
CA ALA A 58 -1.10 -7.96 26.16
C ALA A 58 0.43 -8.04 26.13
N ALA A 59 1.05 -7.50 25.08
CA ALA A 59 2.49 -7.48 24.90
C ALA A 59 2.93 -6.16 24.24
N GLY A 60 3.86 -5.46 24.88
CA GLY A 60 4.26 -4.12 24.44
C GLY A 60 3.06 -3.17 24.43
N GLU A 61 2.83 -2.52 23.30
CA GLU A 61 1.68 -1.63 23.10
C GLU A 61 0.42 -2.38 22.66
N VAL A 62 0.53 -3.64 22.21
CA VAL A 62 -0.62 -4.41 21.71
C VAL A 62 -1.46 -4.91 22.90
N PRO A 63 -2.73 -4.49 23.02
CA PRO A 63 -3.63 -4.94 24.07
C PRO A 63 -3.91 -6.45 24.00
N GLU A 64 -4.42 -7.00 25.09
CA GLU A 64 -4.99 -8.35 25.09
C GLU A 64 -6.11 -8.43 24.03
N HIS A 65 -6.12 -9.52 23.26
CA HIS A 65 -7.07 -9.69 22.16
C HIS A 65 -7.30 -11.18 21.87
N CYS A 66 -8.39 -11.50 21.17
CA CYS A 66 -8.59 -12.82 20.61
C CYS A 66 -7.89 -12.92 19.25
N ARG A 67 -7.16 -14.01 19.02
CA ARG A 67 -6.52 -14.34 17.74
C ARG A 67 -7.08 -15.66 17.22
N VAL A 68 -7.57 -15.63 15.99
CA VAL A 68 -8.08 -16.80 15.27
C VAL A 68 -7.22 -17.00 14.03
N THR A 69 -6.69 -18.21 13.83
CA THR A 69 -5.95 -18.57 12.61
C THR A 69 -6.65 -19.73 11.93
N GLY A 70 -6.47 -19.85 10.61
CA GLY A 70 -7.09 -20.94 9.87
C GLY A 70 -6.73 -20.97 8.40
N THR A 71 -7.40 -21.87 7.69
CA THR A 71 -7.31 -22.06 6.24
C THR A 71 -8.67 -21.95 5.60
N ILE A 72 -8.75 -21.34 4.43
CA ILE A 72 -9.93 -21.23 3.59
C ILE A 72 -9.61 -21.97 2.29
N ASP A 73 -10.51 -22.87 1.88
CA ASP A 73 -10.29 -23.73 0.73
C ASP A 73 -10.03 -22.89 -0.53
N PRO A 74 -9.07 -23.31 -1.38
CA PRO A 74 -8.24 -24.50 -1.28
C PRO A 74 -6.96 -24.32 -0.45
N SER A 75 -6.44 -23.10 -0.27
CA SER A 75 -5.10 -22.91 0.30
C SER A 75 -4.86 -21.58 1.01
N VAL A 76 -5.86 -20.70 1.12
CA VAL A 76 -5.68 -19.37 1.72
C VAL A 76 -5.55 -19.51 3.23
N ARG A 77 -4.42 -19.11 3.80
CA ARG A 77 -4.32 -18.97 5.25
C ARG A 77 -4.71 -17.57 5.67
N PHE A 78 -5.37 -17.48 6.81
CA PHE A 78 -5.76 -16.20 7.39
C PHE A 78 -5.42 -16.11 8.87
N THR A 79 -5.23 -14.88 9.31
CA THR A 79 -5.21 -14.50 10.72
C THR A 79 -6.28 -13.43 10.93
N LEU A 80 -7.13 -13.64 11.92
CA LEU A 80 -8.13 -12.68 12.40
C LEU A 80 -7.79 -12.30 13.84
N LYS A 81 -7.80 -11.02 14.13
CA LYS A 81 -7.57 -10.47 15.46
C LYS A 81 -8.73 -9.59 15.88
N LEU A 82 -9.15 -9.78 17.11
CA LEU A 82 -10.38 -9.26 17.65
C LEU A 82 -10.05 -8.59 18.99
N PRO A 83 -10.11 -7.25 19.10
CA PRO A 83 -10.03 -6.58 20.39
C PRO A 83 -11.03 -7.18 21.39
N LEU A 84 -10.77 -7.07 22.69
CA LEU A 84 -11.78 -7.49 23.68
C LEU A 84 -13.12 -6.77 23.44
N ALA A 85 -14.22 -7.42 23.80
CA ALA A 85 -15.58 -6.91 23.55
C ALA A 85 -15.82 -5.45 24.02
N ALA A 86 -15.16 -5.02 25.10
CA ALA A 86 -15.27 -3.65 25.60
C ALA A 86 -14.51 -2.60 24.75
N ALA A 87 -13.53 -3.03 23.95
CA ALA A 87 -12.71 -2.17 23.10
C ALA A 87 -13.18 -2.17 21.63
N TRP A 88 -13.94 -3.18 21.20
CA TRP A 88 -14.40 -3.26 19.82
C TRP A 88 -15.39 -2.14 19.47
N ASN A 89 -15.07 -1.37 18.44
CA ASN A 89 -15.84 -0.21 17.98
C ASN A 89 -16.85 -0.56 16.87
N GLN A 90 -17.18 -1.84 16.71
CA GLN A 90 -18.04 -2.39 15.66
C GLN A 90 -17.50 -2.26 14.22
N ARG A 91 -16.23 -1.87 14.04
CA ARG A 91 -15.59 -1.87 12.73
C ARG A 91 -14.83 -3.17 12.49
N PHE A 92 -14.81 -3.56 11.24
CA PHE A 92 -14.01 -4.66 10.72
C PHE A 92 -13.12 -4.14 9.60
N ALA A 93 -11.89 -4.65 9.48
CA ALA A 93 -11.01 -4.32 8.38
C ALA A 93 -10.23 -5.53 7.86
N VAL A 94 -10.01 -5.58 6.55
CA VAL A 94 -8.97 -6.45 5.95
C VAL A 94 -7.76 -5.61 5.62
N ILE A 95 -6.59 -6.09 6.02
CA ILE A 95 -5.30 -5.49 5.70
C ILE A 95 -4.71 -6.25 4.50
N GLY A 96 -4.45 -5.54 3.42
CA GLY A 96 -3.80 -6.08 2.23
C GLY A 96 -2.37 -6.53 2.50
N CYS A 97 -1.88 -7.47 1.69
CA CYS A 97 -0.51 -7.94 1.79
C CYS A 97 0.46 -6.90 1.16
N ALA A 98 1.77 -7.13 1.31
CA ALA A 98 2.77 -6.39 0.55
C ALA A 98 3.54 -7.32 -0.41
N SER A 99 4.23 -6.74 -1.39
CA SER A 99 5.03 -7.49 -2.37
C SER A 99 4.19 -8.56 -3.08
N THR A 100 4.70 -9.75 -3.34
CA THR A 100 3.91 -10.85 -3.91
C THR A 100 3.00 -11.58 -2.91
N CYS A 101 2.80 -11.07 -1.69
CA CYS A 101 2.15 -11.76 -0.57
C CYS A 101 2.93 -13.00 -0.10
N GLY A 102 2.24 -14.08 0.28
CA GLY A 102 2.85 -15.33 0.72
C GLY A 102 2.99 -15.48 2.24
N TYR A 103 2.46 -14.51 3.01
CA TYR A 103 2.51 -14.47 4.46
C TYR A 103 1.33 -13.64 5.02
N GLU A 104 0.90 -13.97 6.23
CA GLU A 104 -0.09 -13.23 7.01
C GLU A 104 0.59 -12.05 7.75
N GLN A 105 0.06 -10.83 7.63
CA GLN A 105 0.64 -9.66 8.30
C GLN A 105 0.30 -9.59 9.80
N GLY A 106 1.20 -8.97 10.59
CA GLY A 106 0.85 -8.28 11.83
C GLY A 106 1.36 -8.84 13.16
N GLU A 107 2.42 -9.65 13.26
CA GLU A 107 2.76 -10.25 14.57
C GLU A 107 3.27 -9.25 15.65
N GLU A 108 3.90 -8.13 15.30
CA GLU A 108 4.69 -7.32 16.26
C GLU A 108 4.08 -5.93 16.60
N CYS A 109 3.17 -5.40 15.77
CA CYS A 109 2.39 -4.19 16.03
C CYS A 109 1.03 -4.32 15.33
N ASP A 110 -0.07 -4.21 16.09
CA ASP A 110 -1.41 -4.32 15.53
C ASP A 110 -2.22 -3.02 15.72
N PRO A 111 -2.17 -2.09 14.75
CA PRO A 111 -2.92 -0.84 14.82
C PRO A 111 -4.43 -1.06 14.84
N GLY A 112 -4.91 -2.21 14.35
CA GLY A 112 -6.31 -2.59 14.40
C GLY A 112 -6.78 -2.83 15.83
N VAL A 113 -6.10 -3.73 16.54
CA VAL A 113 -6.40 -4.03 17.95
C VAL A 113 -6.30 -2.77 18.81
N LEU A 114 -5.25 -1.97 18.60
CA LEU A 114 -5.06 -0.67 19.28
C LEU A 114 -6.22 0.30 19.05
N SER A 115 -6.78 0.32 17.84
CA SER A 115 -7.86 1.21 17.45
C SER A 115 -9.26 0.63 17.73
N GLY A 116 -9.34 -0.55 18.35
CA GLY A 116 -10.62 -1.23 18.62
C GLY A 116 -11.28 -1.81 17.37
N VAL A 117 -10.53 -2.07 16.31
CA VAL A 117 -11.02 -2.63 15.04
C VAL A 117 -10.71 -4.13 14.97
N ALA A 118 -11.67 -4.94 14.53
CA ALA A 118 -11.43 -6.34 14.19
C ALA A 118 -10.66 -6.42 12.86
N THR A 119 -9.48 -7.04 12.83
CA THR A 119 -8.61 -7.05 11.64
C THR A 119 -8.32 -8.44 11.12
N ALA A 120 -8.39 -8.62 9.81
CA ALA A 120 -8.00 -9.86 9.14
C ALA A 120 -6.90 -9.65 8.10
N THR A 121 -6.01 -10.63 7.99
CA THR A 121 -4.94 -10.70 6.98
C THR A 121 -4.91 -12.11 6.37
N SER A 122 -4.36 -12.23 5.17
CA SER A 122 -4.15 -13.53 4.52
C SER A 122 -2.84 -13.60 3.76
N ASP A 123 -2.39 -14.82 3.48
CA ASP A 123 -1.18 -15.10 2.69
C ASP A 123 -1.38 -15.01 1.17
N ALA A 124 -2.61 -14.72 0.73
CA ALA A 124 -3.02 -14.75 -0.66
C ALA A 124 -2.91 -16.11 -1.36
N GLY A 125 -3.06 -17.21 -0.61
CA GLY A 125 -3.21 -18.56 -1.16
C GLY A 125 -1.93 -19.32 -1.43
N HIS A 126 -0.76 -18.73 -1.14
CA HIS A 126 0.54 -19.36 -1.34
C HIS A 126 1.53 -19.00 -0.22
N ARG A 127 2.69 -19.64 -0.24
CA ARG A 127 3.83 -19.32 0.64
C ARG A 127 4.86 -18.49 -0.10
N ALA A 128 5.32 -17.41 0.54
CA ALA A 128 6.44 -16.63 0.05
C ALA A 128 7.68 -17.52 -0.07
N THR A 129 8.57 -17.15 -1.00
CA THR A 129 9.84 -17.85 -1.21
C THR A 129 10.99 -16.84 -1.13
N ASP A 130 12.23 -17.32 -1.10
CA ASP A 130 13.44 -16.48 -1.16
C ASP A 130 13.59 -15.73 -2.49
N ASP A 131 12.80 -16.05 -3.52
CA ASP A 131 12.77 -15.34 -4.79
C ASP A 131 11.33 -14.86 -5.12
N LEU A 132 11.20 -13.57 -5.43
CA LEU A 132 9.94 -12.83 -5.40
C LEU A 132 8.78 -13.47 -6.18
N PHE A 133 9.04 -13.94 -7.41
CA PHE A 133 8.03 -14.52 -8.31
C PHE A 133 8.10 -16.06 -8.41
N ARG A 134 9.02 -16.72 -7.72
CA ARG A 134 9.20 -18.18 -7.85
C ARG A 134 7.97 -18.98 -7.41
N TRP A 135 7.21 -18.46 -6.44
CA TRP A 135 5.95 -19.05 -5.99
C TRP A 135 4.98 -19.34 -7.14
N ALA A 136 4.93 -18.46 -8.17
CA ALA A 136 3.98 -18.58 -9.27
C ALA A 136 4.23 -19.83 -10.12
N VAL A 137 5.45 -20.35 -10.10
CA VAL A 137 5.87 -21.56 -10.78
C VAL A 137 5.79 -22.79 -9.86
N GLU A 138 6.21 -22.65 -8.60
CA GLU A 138 6.30 -23.76 -7.64
C GLU A 138 4.95 -24.13 -7.01
N GLN A 139 3.99 -23.20 -6.98
CA GLN A 139 2.67 -23.38 -6.37
C GLN A 139 1.56 -23.08 -7.41
N PRO A 140 1.51 -23.83 -8.52
CA PRO A 140 0.53 -23.58 -9.59
C PRO A 140 -0.90 -23.76 -9.05
N GLY A 141 -1.83 -22.93 -9.52
CA GLY A 141 -3.23 -22.93 -9.08
C GLY A 141 -3.55 -21.95 -7.94
N THR A 142 -2.54 -21.28 -7.38
CA THR A 142 -2.72 -20.21 -6.37
C THR A 142 -2.82 -18.82 -6.98
N PHE A 143 -2.67 -18.70 -8.31
CA PHE A 143 -2.69 -17.41 -8.99
C PHE A 143 -4.01 -16.66 -8.84
N ASP A 144 -5.15 -17.35 -8.91
CA ASP A 144 -6.47 -16.70 -8.74
C ASP A 144 -6.68 -16.20 -7.31
N ASP A 145 -6.13 -16.90 -6.30
CA ASP A 145 -6.12 -16.42 -4.91
C ASP A 145 -5.36 -15.12 -4.78
N TRP A 146 -4.17 -15.08 -5.36
CA TRP A 146 -3.35 -13.89 -5.37
C TRP A 146 -3.97 -12.76 -6.20
N ALA A 147 -4.54 -13.08 -7.36
CA ALA A 147 -5.07 -12.10 -8.31
C ALA A 147 -6.32 -11.42 -7.77
N PHE A 148 -7.28 -12.16 -7.21
CA PHE A 148 -8.54 -11.56 -6.77
C PHE A 148 -9.29 -12.29 -5.66
N ARG A 149 -9.14 -13.61 -5.50
CA ARG A 149 -10.05 -14.39 -4.64
C ARG A 149 -9.72 -14.28 -3.15
N SER A 150 -8.44 -14.30 -2.77
CA SER A 150 -8.06 -14.50 -1.36
C SER A 150 -8.60 -13.42 -0.43
N THR A 151 -8.52 -12.14 -0.84
CA THR A 151 -9.02 -11.03 -0.05
C THR A 151 -10.52 -11.14 0.21
N HIS A 152 -11.29 -11.53 -0.82
CA HIS A 152 -12.73 -11.70 -0.72
C HIS A 152 -13.11 -12.83 0.23
N VAL A 153 -12.56 -14.03 0.03
CA VAL A 153 -12.91 -15.18 0.88
C VAL A 153 -12.47 -14.97 2.33
N THR A 154 -11.35 -14.25 2.53
CA THR A 154 -10.90 -13.81 3.85
C THR A 154 -11.90 -12.86 4.49
N ALA A 155 -12.40 -11.87 3.74
CA ALA A 155 -13.42 -10.95 4.24
C ALA A 155 -14.71 -11.70 4.64
N VAL A 156 -15.21 -12.61 3.80
CA VAL A 156 -16.43 -13.38 4.10
C VAL A 156 -16.27 -14.21 5.37
N VAL A 157 -15.19 -14.99 5.47
CA VAL A 157 -14.95 -15.88 6.62
C VAL A 157 -14.70 -15.07 7.89
N ALA A 158 -13.84 -14.06 7.82
CA ALA A 158 -13.47 -13.28 9.00
C ALA A 158 -14.63 -12.43 9.53
N LYS A 159 -15.52 -11.93 8.66
CA LYS A 159 -16.76 -11.27 9.10
C LYS A 159 -17.66 -12.22 9.86
N ALA A 160 -17.91 -13.43 9.33
CA ALA A 160 -18.74 -14.43 9.99
C ALA A 160 -18.19 -14.81 11.38
N LEU A 161 -16.87 -15.00 11.49
CA LEU A 161 -16.19 -15.26 12.76
C LEU A 161 -16.28 -14.06 13.72
N THR A 162 -16.11 -12.84 13.22
CA THR A 162 -16.22 -11.60 14.02
C THR A 162 -17.62 -11.49 14.63
N GLU A 163 -18.67 -11.63 13.83
CA GLU A 163 -20.05 -11.53 14.30
C GLU A 163 -20.43 -12.66 15.26
N GLN A 164 -19.86 -13.85 15.06
CA GLN A 164 -19.99 -14.96 15.99
C GLN A 164 -19.36 -14.64 17.36
N VAL A 165 -18.09 -14.22 17.39
CA VAL A 165 -17.35 -13.99 18.65
C VAL A 165 -17.96 -12.84 19.45
N TYR A 166 -18.41 -11.77 18.78
CA TYR A 166 -19.05 -10.65 19.47
C TYR A 166 -20.56 -10.84 19.70
N ALA A 167 -21.18 -11.84 19.07
CA ALA A 167 -22.63 -12.02 19.00
C ALA A 167 -23.38 -10.73 18.58
N ARG A 168 -22.77 -9.96 17.68
CA ARG A 168 -23.20 -8.63 17.24
C ARG A 168 -22.79 -8.39 15.79
N PRO A 169 -23.62 -7.71 14.99
CA PRO A 169 -23.28 -7.42 13.61
C PRO A 169 -22.14 -6.39 13.51
N ILE A 170 -21.38 -6.49 12.43
CA ILE A 170 -20.42 -5.47 12.03
C ILE A 170 -21.20 -4.22 11.59
N GLY A 171 -20.79 -3.05 12.08
CA GLY A 171 -21.39 -1.77 11.71
C GLY A 171 -20.83 -1.24 10.39
N HIS A 172 -19.50 -1.31 10.23
CA HIS A 172 -18.80 -0.88 9.01
C HIS A 172 -17.62 -1.80 8.70
N SER A 173 -17.38 -2.04 7.41
CA SER A 173 -16.31 -2.89 6.88
C SER A 173 -15.34 -2.09 6.02
N TYR A 174 -14.04 -2.22 6.29
CA TYR A 174 -12.99 -1.47 5.60
C TYR A 174 -11.93 -2.37 4.96
N PHE A 175 -11.28 -1.87 3.93
CA PHE A 175 -10.02 -2.41 3.44
C PHE A 175 -8.93 -1.36 3.53
N THR A 176 -7.72 -1.77 3.89
CA THR A 176 -6.53 -0.91 3.85
C THR A 176 -5.34 -1.66 3.28
N GLY A 177 -4.53 -1.04 2.42
CA GLY A 177 -3.33 -1.68 1.92
C GLY A 177 -2.49 -0.78 1.02
N CYS A 178 -1.19 -1.05 0.95
CA CYS A 178 -0.28 -0.37 0.05
C CYS A 178 0.36 -1.31 -0.96
N SER A 179 0.82 -0.80 -2.11
CA SER A 179 1.51 -1.60 -3.13
C SER A 179 0.59 -2.69 -3.70
N ASN A 180 0.96 -3.96 -3.58
CA ASN A 180 0.07 -5.07 -3.94
C ASN A 180 -1.22 -5.09 -3.09
N GLY A 181 -1.18 -4.64 -1.84
CA GLY A 181 -2.37 -4.40 -1.04
C GLY A 181 -3.25 -3.30 -1.65
N GLY A 182 -2.64 -2.27 -2.23
CA GLY A 182 -3.37 -1.25 -2.96
C GLY A 182 -4.08 -1.83 -4.20
N ARG A 183 -3.40 -2.69 -4.96
CA ARG A 183 -4.01 -3.46 -6.07
C ARG A 183 -5.16 -4.33 -5.59
N GLN A 184 -4.98 -5.07 -4.48
CA GLN A 184 -6.04 -5.89 -3.88
C GLN A 184 -7.28 -5.05 -3.59
N GLY A 185 -7.14 -3.90 -2.94
CA GLY A 185 -8.27 -3.01 -2.64
C GLY A 185 -9.01 -2.54 -3.89
N LEU A 186 -8.29 -2.13 -4.95
CA LEU A 186 -8.92 -1.76 -6.22
C LEU A 186 -9.66 -2.94 -6.88
N ILE A 187 -9.10 -4.14 -6.82
CA ILE A 187 -9.74 -5.36 -7.31
C ILE A 187 -11.00 -5.69 -6.50
N GLN A 188 -10.98 -5.50 -5.17
CA GLN A 188 -12.16 -5.72 -4.32
C GLN A 188 -13.28 -4.74 -4.66
N ALA A 189 -12.96 -3.46 -4.86
CA ALA A 189 -13.95 -2.47 -5.32
C ALA A 189 -14.62 -2.89 -6.63
N GLN A 190 -13.83 -3.39 -7.59
CA GLN A 190 -14.33 -3.81 -8.90
C GLN A 190 -15.13 -5.12 -8.86
N ARG A 191 -14.61 -6.16 -8.20
CA ARG A 191 -15.11 -7.54 -8.32
C ARG A 191 -16.03 -7.96 -7.17
N TYR A 192 -15.78 -7.43 -5.97
CA TYR A 192 -16.47 -7.80 -4.75
C TYR A 192 -17.00 -6.55 -4.02
N PRO A 193 -17.85 -5.75 -4.68
CA PRO A 193 -18.27 -4.43 -4.21
C PRO A 193 -19.08 -4.44 -2.90
N ALA A 194 -19.44 -5.61 -2.38
CA ALA A 194 -20.17 -5.77 -1.12
C ALA A 194 -19.24 -6.06 0.07
N ASP A 195 -17.94 -6.28 -0.15
CA ASP A 195 -17.03 -6.66 0.91
C ASP A 195 -16.66 -5.48 1.82
N PHE A 196 -16.65 -4.25 1.31
CA PHE A 196 -16.21 -3.09 2.08
C PHE A 196 -17.09 -1.87 1.80
N ASP A 197 -17.42 -1.13 2.86
CA ASP A 197 -18.08 0.16 2.77
C ASP A 197 -17.06 1.26 2.42
N GLY A 198 -15.80 1.07 2.87
CA GLY A 198 -14.69 1.96 2.57
C GLY A 198 -13.42 1.20 2.21
N ILE A 199 -12.69 1.65 1.20
CA ILE A 199 -11.40 1.11 0.78
C ILE A 199 -10.37 2.24 0.76
N GLN A 200 -9.31 2.11 1.55
CA GLN A 200 -8.16 3.02 1.54
C GLN A 200 -6.98 2.28 0.91
N VAL A 201 -6.39 2.86 -0.14
CA VAL A 201 -5.25 2.24 -0.81
C VAL A 201 -4.17 3.25 -1.11
N ASP A 202 -2.94 2.87 -0.84
CA ASP A 202 -1.76 3.67 -1.14
C ASP A 202 -0.91 2.97 -2.20
N SER A 203 -0.29 3.78 -3.06
CA SER A 203 0.54 3.33 -4.19
C SER A 203 0.08 2.01 -4.85
N PRO A 204 -1.15 1.94 -5.40
CA PRO A 204 -1.68 0.67 -5.91
C PRO A 204 -0.81 0.13 -7.05
N ALA A 205 -0.34 -1.10 -6.91
CA ALA A 205 0.50 -1.79 -7.91
C ALA A 205 -0.32 -2.24 -9.13
N LEU A 206 -0.88 -1.28 -9.86
CA LEU A 206 -1.59 -1.51 -11.13
C LEU A 206 -0.60 -1.89 -12.23
N ASP A 207 -1.01 -2.82 -13.09
CA ASP A 207 -0.12 -3.42 -14.09
C ASP A 207 1.14 -4.00 -13.44
N ALA A 208 1.03 -4.61 -12.25
CA ALA A 208 2.19 -4.98 -11.45
C ALA A 208 3.17 -5.89 -12.22
N LEU A 209 2.67 -6.90 -12.94
CA LEU A 209 3.56 -7.73 -13.76
C LEU A 209 4.02 -7.02 -15.03
N GLY A 210 3.21 -6.16 -15.67
CA GLY A 210 3.68 -5.39 -16.82
C GLY A 210 4.77 -4.38 -16.44
N HIS A 211 4.63 -3.74 -15.29
CA HIS A 211 5.64 -2.88 -14.68
C HIS A 211 6.90 -3.67 -14.34
N ALA A 212 6.76 -4.80 -13.64
CA ALA A 212 7.86 -5.69 -13.30
C ALA A 212 8.58 -6.26 -14.53
N ALA A 213 7.83 -6.48 -15.61
CA ALA A 213 8.32 -7.02 -16.86
C ALA A 213 8.91 -5.98 -17.81
N ALA A 214 8.53 -4.71 -17.71
CA ALA A 214 8.99 -3.65 -18.60
C ALA A 214 9.92 -2.65 -17.89
N SER A 215 9.42 -2.03 -16.82
CA SER A 215 10.09 -0.92 -16.15
C SER A 215 11.35 -1.38 -15.43
N TRP A 216 11.26 -2.43 -14.59
CA TRP A 216 12.41 -2.84 -13.79
C TRP A 216 13.59 -3.32 -14.65
N PRO A 217 13.43 -4.23 -15.63
CA PRO A 217 14.53 -4.62 -16.53
C PRO A 217 15.09 -3.44 -17.33
N TRP A 218 14.24 -2.52 -17.77
CA TRP A 218 14.66 -1.31 -18.49
C TRP A 218 15.58 -0.42 -17.66
N THR A 219 15.20 -0.13 -16.43
CA THR A 219 16.00 0.69 -15.51
C THR A 219 17.23 -0.05 -15.03
N VAL A 220 17.13 -1.36 -14.77
CA VAL A 220 18.24 -2.17 -14.26
C VAL A 220 19.31 -2.39 -15.32
N GLY A 221 18.91 -2.65 -16.57
CA GLY A 221 19.86 -2.76 -17.69
C GLY A 221 20.60 -1.46 -17.99
N ALA A 222 20.08 -0.31 -17.54
CA ALA A 222 20.78 0.97 -17.59
C ALA A 222 21.70 1.17 -16.39
N ALA A 223 21.17 1.01 -15.17
CA ALA A 223 21.82 1.42 -13.94
C ALA A 223 22.78 0.40 -13.33
N PHE A 224 22.80 -0.85 -13.82
CA PHE A 224 23.64 -1.92 -13.27
C PHE A 224 24.49 -2.59 -14.34
N THR A 225 25.67 -3.05 -13.94
CA THR A 225 26.49 -3.94 -14.75
C THR A 225 25.91 -5.37 -14.75
N PRO A 226 26.29 -6.24 -15.70
CA PRO A 226 25.83 -7.63 -15.72
C PRO A 226 26.17 -8.43 -14.44
N ASP A 227 27.28 -8.14 -13.77
CA ASP A 227 27.66 -8.72 -12.47
C ASP A 227 26.93 -8.08 -11.28
N GLY A 228 26.10 -7.07 -11.53
CA GLY A 228 25.16 -6.51 -10.56
C GLY A 228 25.66 -5.30 -9.77
N ALA A 229 26.80 -4.72 -10.13
CA ALA A 229 27.30 -3.50 -9.51
C ALA A 229 26.54 -2.28 -10.02
N ALA A 230 26.21 -1.36 -9.11
CA ALA A 230 25.60 -0.09 -9.48
C ALA A 230 26.57 0.76 -10.34
N ARG A 231 26.05 1.32 -11.43
CA ARG A 231 26.78 2.23 -12.34
C ARG A 231 26.66 3.69 -11.94
N LEU A 232 25.66 4.02 -11.11
CA LEU A 232 25.51 5.33 -10.50
C LEU A 232 26.06 5.31 -9.07
N THR A 233 26.59 6.45 -8.64
CA THR A 233 26.97 6.67 -7.24
C THR A 233 25.96 7.59 -6.55
N ARG A 234 25.95 7.62 -5.21
CA ARG A 234 25.17 8.61 -4.45
C ARG A 234 25.47 10.04 -4.89
N GLU A 235 26.74 10.38 -5.11
CA GLU A 235 27.14 11.71 -5.62
C GLU A 235 26.51 12.03 -6.99
N THR A 236 26.41 11.02 -7.86
CA THR A 236 25.74 11.15 -9.16
C THR A 236 24.25 11.44 -8.98
N VAL A 237 23.58 10.67 -8.13
CA VAL A 237 22.15 10.87 -7.80
C VAL A 237 21.92 12.25 -7.18
N ASP A 238 22.78 12.68 -6.25
CA ASP A 238 22.70 14.00 -5.62
C ASP A 238 22.89 15.14 -6.64
N ALA A 239 23.76 14.95 -7.65
CA ALA A 239 23.96 15.93 -8.72
C ALA A 239 22.73 16.05 -9.63
N VAL A 240 22.09 14.93 -9.98
CA VAL A 240 20.81 14.94 -10.70
C VAL A 240 19.75 15.64 -9.84
N SER A 241 19.57 15.21 -8.60
CA SER A 241 18.60 15.75 -7.64
C SER A 241 18.72 17.27 -7.49
N ARG A 242 19.93 17.80 -7.26
CA ARG A 242 20.16 19.25 -7.19
C ARG A 242 19.77 19.99 -8.47
N THR A 243 20.06 19.39 -9.63
CA THR A 243 19.74 19.97 -10.94
C THR A 243 18.24 20.00 -11.17
N VAL A 244 17.55 18.91 -10.81
CA VAL A 244 16.09 18.80 -10.89
C VAL A 244 15.43 19.82 -9.97
N MET A 245 15.83 19.88 -8.71
CA MET A 245 15.30 20.87 -7.76
C MET A 245 15.48 22.30 -8.30
N ALA A 246 16.67 22.64 -8.80
CA ALA A 246 16.93 23.98 -9.35
C ALA A 246 16.03 24.35 -10.56
N GLN A 247 15.53 23.36 -11.30
CA GLN A 247 14.72 23.57 -12.50
C GLN A 247 13.21 23.37 -12.30
N CYS A 248 12.82 22.62 -11.27
CA CYS A 248 11.45 22.14 -11.06
C CYS A 248 10.78 22.66 -9.80
N ASP A 249 11.51 22.88 -8.70
CA ASP A 249 10.96 23.24 -7.36
C ASP A 249 10.04 24.46 -7.45
N GLY A 250 10.56 25.60 -7.92
CA GLY A 250 9.80 26.86 -7.98
C GLY A 250 8.64 26.93 -8.99
N ARG A 251 8.32 25.85 -9.72
CA ARG A 251 7.28 25.89 -10.78
C ARG A 251 5.86 25.96 -10.23
N ASP A 252 5.66 25.52 -8.99
CA ASP A 252 4.37 25.59 -8.31
C ASP A 252 4.09 26.99 -7.73
N GLY A 253 5.06 27.91 -7.77
CA GLY A 253 4.99 29.26 -7.24
C GLY A 253 5.88 29.52 -6.01
N ILE A 254 6.57 28.50 -5.48
CA ILE A 254 7.51 28.65 -4.36
C ILE A 254 8.70 27.70 -4.51
N ALA A 255 9.93 28.19 -4.29
CA ALA A 255 11.10 27.31 -4.21
C ALA A 255 11.29 26.90 -2.75
N ASP A 256 10.82 25.70 -2.42
CA ASP A 256 10.59 25.29 -1.05
C ASP A 256 11.24 23.93 -0.71
N GLY A 257 11.97 23.36 -1.67
CA GLY A 257 12.62 22.06 -1.58
C GLY A 257 11.74 20.89 -2.01
N LEU A 258 10.66 21.13 -2.76
CA LEU A 258 9.72 20.12 -3.22
C LEU A 258 9.37 20.31 -4.69
N VAL A 259 9.49 19.25 -5.48
CA VAL A 259 8.85 19.23 -6.81
C VAL A 259 7.38 18.87 -6.64
N ALA A 260 6.51 19.87 -6.44
CA ALA A 260 5.08 19.63 -6.18
C ALA A 260 4.30 19.11 -7.40
N ASP A 261 4.69 19.53 -8.61
CA ASP A 261 4.13 19.05 -9.88
C ASP A 261 5.25 18.46 -10.77
N PRO A 262 5.66 17.20 -10.52
CA PRO A 262 6.70 16.56 -11.32
C PRO A 262 6.21 16.17 -12.72
N LEU A 263 4.89 16.12 -12.95
CA LEU A 263 4.33 15.74 -14.24
C LEU A 263 4.60 16.81 -15.31
N SER A 264 4.58 18.08 -14.93
CA SER A 264 4.89 19.20 -15.81
C SER A 264 6.39 19.55 -15.90
N CYS A 265 7.26 18.87 -15.12
CA CYS A 265 8.69 19.07 -15.20
C CYS A 265 9.38 18.13 -16.21
N THR A 266 10.32 18.68 -16.98
CA THR A 266 11.26 17.95 -17.83
C THR A 266 12.63 18.58 -17.64
N PRO A 267 13.47 18.02 -16.75
CA PRO A 267 14.75 18.61 -16.39
C PRO A 267 15.78 18.41 -17.51
N ASP A 268 16.61 19.43 -17.76
CA ASP A 268 17.81 19.35 -18.60
C ASP A 268 19.00 18.90 -17.74
N LEU A 269 19.40 17.64 -17.90
CA LEU A 269 20.56 17.06 -17.21
C LEU A 269 21.91 17.48 -17.83
N GLY A 270 21.89 18.29 -18.89
CA GLY A 270 23.04 19.00 -19.45
C GLY A 270 23.82 19.78 -18.40
N ALA A 271 23.09 20.41 -17.47
CA ALA A 271 23.63 21.28 -16.42
C ALA A 271 24.14 20.52 -15.19
N ALA A 272 23.93 19.20 -15.10
CA ALA A 272 24.20 18.42 -13.88
C ALA A 272 25.68 18.07 -13.65
N GLY A 273 26.59 18.45 -14.56
CA GLY A 273 28.01 18.13 -14.44
C GLY A 273 28.35 16.64 -14.58
N LEU A 274 27.43 15.85 -15.14
CA LEU A 274 27.57 14.40 -15.32
C LEU A 274 28.49 14.06 -16.48
N THR A 275 29.14 12.90 -16.41
CA THR A 275 29.75 12.28 -17.59
C THR A 275 28.67 11.87 -18.59
N PRO A 276 29.00 11.68 -19.89
CA PRO A 276 28.03 11.21 -20.88
C PRO A 276 27.32 9.91 -20.48
N ASP A 277 28.04 8.96 -19.88
CA ASP A 277 27.47 7.68 -19.45
C ASP A 277 26.49 7.84 -18.27
N GLN A 278 26.85 8.62 -17.25
CA GLN A 278 25.96 8.91 -16.13
C GLN A 278 24.69 9.64 -16.59
N ARG A 279 24.81 10.55 -17.55
CA ARG A 279 23.67 11.27 -18.12
C ARG A 279 22.74 10.33 -18.88
N ASP A 280 23.28 9.48 -19.75
CA ASP A 280 22.49 8.50 -20.51
C ASP A 280 21.69 7.57 -19.58
N ILE A 281 22.31 7.08 -18.51
CA ILE A 281 21.62 6.26 -17.51
C ILE A 281 20.49 7.07 -16.85
N ALA A 282 20.75 8.29 -16.38
CA ALA A 282 19.75 9.11 -15.71
C ALA A 282 18.58 9.49 -16.64
N GLU A 283 18.86 9.83 -17.89
CA GLU A 283 17.82 10.08 -18.92
C GLU A 283 17.01 8.81 -19.19
N ARG A 284 17.65 7.63 -19.20
CA ARG A 284 16.97 6.35 -19.38
C ARG A 284 16.06 5.97 -18.21
N LEU A 285 16.39 6.37 -16.97
CA LEU A 285 15.51 6.19 -15.80
C LEU A 285 14.21 7.02 -15.92
N TYR A 286 14.27 8.22 -16.48
CA TYR A 286 13.08 9.03 -16.76
C TYR A 286 12.29 8.57 -18.00
N ALA A 287 12.96 7.89 -18.93
CA ALA A 287 12.35 7.43 -20.17
C ALA A 287 11.43 6.23 -19.94
N ALA A 288 10.33 6.18 -20.70
CA ALA A 288 9.48 5.00 -20.75
C ALA A 288 10.18 3.84 -21.48
N PRO A 289 10.01 2.58 -21.04
CA PRO A 289 10.37 1.42 -21.84
C PRO A 289 9.59 1.43 -23.16
N THR A 290 10.29 1.21 -24.28
CA THR A 290 9.72 1.22 -25.63
C THR A 290 10.05 -0.07 -26.38
N ASN A 291 9.16 -0.45 -27.31
CA ASN A 291 9.38 -1.49 -28.31
C ASN A 291 9.02 -0.97 -29.71
N SER A 292 9.03 -1.85 -30.71
CA SER A 292 8.71 -1.54 -32.10
C SER A 292 7.31 -0.94 -32.33
N ALA A 293 6.37 -1.16 -31.40
CA ALA A 293 5.02 -0.60 -31.43
C ALA A 293 4.89 0.73 -30.67
N GLY A 294 5.93 1.17 -29.96
CA GLY A 294 5.96 2.41 -29.18
C GLY A 294 6.20 2.19 -27.68
N PRO A 295 5.84 3.15 -26.81
CA PRO A 295 5.97 3.00 -25.36
C PRO A 295 5.11 1.86 -24.82
N ILE A 296 5.71 0.98 -24.01
CA ILE A 296 5.01 -0.11 -23.31
C ILE A 296 4.30 0.44 -22.07
N LEU A 297 4.92 1.43 -21.43
CA LEU A 297 4.38 2.18 -20.31
C LEU A 297 4.32 3.67 -20.69
N PRO A 298 3.40 4.45 -20.10
CA PRO A 298 3.19 5.84 -20.47
C PRO A 298 4.36 6.77 -20.12
N ARG A 299 5.14 6.47 -19.07
CA ARG A 299 6.30 7.27 -18.62
C ARG A 299 7.25 6.43 -17.77
N GLY A 300 8.52 6.85 -17.67
CA GLY A 300 9.47 6.34 -16.69
C GLY A 300 9.28 6.99 -15.32
N LEU A 301 10.37 7.06 -14.55
CA LEU A 301 10.37 7.71 -13.24
C LEU A 301 10.05 9.22 -13.35
N LEU A 302 9.60 9.82 -12.26
CA LEU A 302 9.22 11.23 -12.22
C LEU A 302 10.31 12.10 -11.61
N PRO A 303 10.55 13.32 -12.14
CA PRO A 303 11.46 14.28 -11.51
C PRO A 303 11.11 14.49 -10.04
N GLY A 304 12.12 14.59 -9.17
CA GLY A 304 11.96 14.66 -7.72
C GLY A 304 12.11 13.30 -7.03
N SER A 305 11.88 12.18 -7.75
CA SER A 305 12.11 10.82 -7.20
C SER A 305 13.58 10.53 -6.88
N GLU A 306 14.50 11.27 -7.50
CA GLU A 306 15.95 11.20 -7.27
C GLU A 306 16.32 11.49 -5.82
N SER A 307 15.64 12.49 -5.25
CA SER A 307 15.82 12.93 -3.87
C SER A 307 15.14 12.01 -2.85
N VAL A 308 14.40 11.01 -3.32
CA VAL A 308 13.55 10.14 -2.51
C VAL A 308 14.14 8.73 -2.46
N GLU A 309 14.24 8.03 -3.59
CA GLU A 309 14.56 6.59 -3.61
C GLU A 309 15.70 6.20 -4.55
N TRP A 310 16.16 7.08 -5.46
CA TRP A 310 17.13 6.64 -6.48
C TRP A 310 18.44 6.13 -5.90
N ALA A 311 18.92 6.72 -4.81
CA ALA A 311 20.15 6.25 -4.19
C ALA A 311 19.98 4.85 -3.58
N GLU A 312 18.78 4.52 -3.10
CA GLU A 312 18.44 3.22 -2.51
C GLU A 312 18.11 2.16 -3.56
N GLN A 313 17.70 2.57 -4.78
CA GLN A 313 17.35 1.61 -5.84
C GLN A 313 18.41 1.48 -6.94
N PHE A 314 19.22 2.51 -7.21
CA PHE A 314 20.09 2.57 -8.39
C PHE A 314 21.56 2.92 -8.11
N ALA A 315 21.91 3.28 -6.86
CA ALA A 315 23.28 3.62 -6.45
C ALA A 315 23.80 2.74 -5.29
N THR A 316 23.36 1.49 -5.26
CA THR A 316 23.67 0.50 -4.21
C THR A 316 23.67 -0.90 -4.79
N ASP A 317 24.44 -1.81 -4.19
CA ASP A 317 24.47 -3.22 -4.57
C ASP A 317 23.31 -4.03 -3.93
N ARG A 318 22.53 -3.41 -3.03
CA ARG A 318 21.32 -3.96 -2.43
C ARG A 318 20.11 -3.18 -2.93
N SER A 319 19.54 -3.62 -4.05
CA SER A 319 18.44 -2.94 -4.75
C SER A 319 17.25 -3.87 -4.89
N PHE A 320 16.10 -3.45 -4.36
CA PHE A 320 14.85 -4.19 -4.49
C PHE A 320 14.41 -4.26 -5.96
N VAL A 321 14.52 -3.16 -6.70
CA VAL A 321 14.19 -3.11 -8.13
C VAL A 321 15.07 -4.06 -8.94
N ALA A 322 16.37 -4.13 -8.65
CA ALA A 322 17.30 -5.03 -9.35
C ALA A 322 17.01 -6.52 -9.07
N GLU A 323 16.79 -6.87 -7.81
CA GLU A 323 16.41 -8.23 -7.41
C GLU A 323 15.07 -8.65 -8.03
N SER A 324 14.09 -7.75 -7.99
CA SER A 324 12.74 -7.99 -8.52
C SER A 324 12.72 -8.09 -10.05
N ALA A 325 13.54 -7.32 -10.77
CA ALA A 325 13.70 -7.45 -12.22
C ALA A 325 14.19 -8.85 -12.61
N ARG A 326 15.25 -9.31 -11.92
CA ARG A 326 15.83 -10.65 -12.15
C ARG A 326 14.81 -11.75 -11.86
N SER A 327 14.08 -11.62 -10.76
CA SER A 327 13.00 -12.54 -10.39
C SER A 327 11.88 -12.59 -11.43
N ALA A 328 11.38 -11.43 -11.86
CA ALA A 328 10.31 -11.32 -12.85
C ALA A 328 10.70 -11.95 -14.19
N ILE A 329 11.94 -11.71 -14.65
CA ILE A 329 12.48 -12.32 -15.88
C ILE A 329 12.48 -13.85 -15.78
N ARG A 330 13.05 -14.40 -14.69
CA ARG A 330 13.20 -15.85 -14.53
C ARG A 330 11.86 -16.57 -14.39
N TYR A 331 10.98 -16.07 -13.52
CA TYR A 331 9.82 -16.84 -13.08
C TYR A 331 8.49 -16.38 -13.67
N ALA A 332 8.32 -15.07 -13.89
CA ALA A 332 7.03 -14.53 -14.32
C ALA A 332 6.96 -14.29 -15.85
N LEU A 333 8.07 -13.93 -16.49
CA LEU A 333 8.14 -13.69 -17.94
C LEU A 333 8.48 -14.96 -18.72
N TYR A 334 9.64 -15.56 -18.44
CA TYR A 334 10.12 -16.69 -19.23
C TYR A 334 9.70 -18.04 -18.65
N GLY A 335 9.77 -18.21 -17.32
CA GLY A 335 9.37 -19.43 -16.60
C GLY A 335 10.18 -20.66 -17.00
N PRO A 336 10.17 -21.77 -16.24
CA PRO A 336 10.89 -22.97 -16.65
C PRO A 336 10.36 -23.57 -17.97
N PRO A 337 11.24 -24.14 -18.81
CA PRO A 337 12.70 -24.18 -18.67
C PRO A 337 13.41 -22.89 -19.15
N LEU A 338 12.71 -22.00 -19.87
CA LEU A 338 13.31 -20.83 -20.55
C LEU A 338 13.98 -19.84 -19.58
N GLY A 339 13.40 -19.65 -18.40
CA GLY A 339 13.83 -18.67 -17.42
C GLY A 339 14.83 -19.17 -16.39
N ALA A 340 15.26 -20.44 -16.43
CA ALA A 340 16.15 -21.00 -15.41
C ALA A 340 17.50 -20.26 -15.31
N GLU A 341 18.05 -19.84 -16.46
CA GLU A 341 19.35 -19.13 -16.56
C GLU A 341 19.19 -17.67 -17.02
N ALA A 342 17.97 -17.21 -17.28
CA ALA A 342 17.72 -15.91 -17.90
C ALA A 342 18.19 -14.75 -17.02
N GLN A 343 18.91 -13.82 -17.64
CA GLN A 343 19.43 -12.59 -17.04
C GLN A 343 18.72 -11.35 -17.59
N VAL A 344 18.98 -10.19 -16.96
CA VAL A 344 18.48 -8.89 -17.47
C VAL A 344 18.97 -8.62 -18.90
N ALA A 345 20.14 -9.13 -19.29
CA ALA A 345 20.68 -8.99 -20.64
C ALA A 345 19.87 -9.78 -21.70
N ASP A 346 19.13 -10.81 -21.29
CA ASP A 346 18.29 -11.63 -22.19
C ASP A 346 16.89 -11.04 -22.39
N TRP A 347 16.52 -10.05 -21.58
CA TRP A 347 15.21 -9.42 -21.64
C TRP A 347 15.01 -8.62 -22.93
N SER A 348 13.83 -8.77 -23.53
CA SER A 348 13.39 -8.00 -24.69
C SER A 348 12.07 -7.28 -24.40
N PRO A 349 11.97 -5.95 -24.66
CA PRO A 349 10.72 -5.21 -24.54
C PRO A 349 9.65 -5.66 -25.55
N GLU A 350 10.04 -6.34 -26.65
CA GLU A 350 9.08 -6.90 -27.63
C GLU A 350 8.24 -8.04 -27.04
N ASP A 351 8.79 -8.82 -26.11
CA ASP A 351 8.11 -9.99 -25.55
C ASP A 351 7.03 -9.59 -24.54
N VAL A 352 7.20 -8.43 -23.89
CA VAL A 352 6.42 -8.06 -22.71
C VAL A 352 4.91 -8.10 -22.95
N PRO A 353 4.34 -7.45 -24.00
CA PRO A 353 2.89 -7.40 -24.18
C PRO A 353 2.24 -8.78 -24.26
N ALA A 354 2.87 -9.72 -24.95
CA ALA A 354 2.36 -11.08 -25.10
C ALA A 354 2.46 -11.89 -23.79
N ARG A 355 3.57 -11.73 -23.07
CA ARG A 355 3.84 -12.49 -21.83
C ARG A 355 2.95 -12.09 -20.66
N VAL A 356 2.56 -10.81 -20.56
CA VAL A 356 1.78 -10.31 -19.41
C VAL A 356 0.28 -10.19 -19.67
N ALA A 357 -0.21 -10.49 -20.88
CA ALA A 357 -1.61 -10.30 -21.25
C ALA A 357 -2.60 -11.07 -20.34
N GLY A 358 -2.31 -12.34 -20.04
CA GLY A 358 -3.14 -13.16 -19.16
C GLY A 358 -3.17 -12.63 -17.72
N TYR A 359 -2.02 -12.15 -17.24
CA TYR A 359 -1.90 -11.50 -15.94
C TYR A 359 -2.79 -10.25 -15.87
N ARG A 360 -2.68 -9.35 -16.84
CA ARG A 360 -3.43 -8.08 -16.88
C ARG A 360 -4.94 -8.34 -16.86
N ALA A 361 -5.40 -9.35 -17.61
CA ALA A 361 -6.79 -9.74 -17.66
C ALA A 361 -7.34 -10.23 -16.30
N ALA A 362 -6.49 -10.85 -15.47
CA ALA A 362 -6.91 -11.45 -14.21
C ALA A 362 -6.69 -10.56 -12.98
N ALA A 363 -5.58 -9.83 -12.92
CA ALA A 363 -5.06 -9.22 -11.69
C ALA A 363 -5.07 -7.68 -11.66
N ASP A 364 -5.37 -7.01 -12.78
CA ASP A 364 -5.42 -5.55 -12.84
C ASP A 364 -6.83 -4.98 -12.71
N ALA A 365 -6.95 -3.88 -11.99
CA ALA A 365 -8.22 -3.20 -11.78
C ALA A 365 -8.63 -2.39 -13.02
N THR A 366 -9.91 -2.48 -13.36
CA THR A 366 -10.53 -1.69 -14.44
C THR A 366 -11.20 -0.43 -13.89
N ALA A 367 -11.76 0.39 -14.78
CA ALA A 367 -12.49 1.60 -14.41
C ALA A 367 -13.97 1.34 -14.05
N ASN A 368 -14.47 0.11 -14.26
CA ASN A 368 -15.86 -0.20 -13.94
C ASN A 368 -16.02 -0.42 -12.43
N LEU A 369 -16.58 0.59 -11.77
CA LEU A 369 -16.94 0.59 -10.36
C LEU A 369 -18.47 0.74 -10.15
N ASP A 370 -19.29 0.39 -11.16
CA ASP A 370 -20.74 0.62 -11.15
C ASP A 370 -21.42 0.05 -9.90
N ALA A 371 -21.10 -1.19 -9.55
CA ALA A 371 -21.69 -1.88 -8.42
C ALA A 371 -21.18 -1.38 -7.06
N PHE A 372 -19.92 -0.93 -6.98
CA PHE A 372 -19.36 -0.32 -5.77
C PHE A 372 -20.02 1.03 -5.49
N ARG A 373 -20.11 1.87 -6.54
CA ARG A 373 -20.83 3.15 -6.52
C ARG A 373 -22.29 2.97 -6.13
N ALA A 374 -23.01 2.03 -6.76
CA ALA A 374 -24.43 1.81 -6.51
C ALA A 374 -24.75 1.40 -5.06
N ARG A 375 -23.78 0.83 -4.34
CA ARG A 375 -23.90 0.47 -2.92
C ARG A 375 -23.45 1.57 -1.96
N GLY A 376 -22.95 2.70 -2.48
CA GLY A 376 -22.47 3.81 -1.68
C GLY A 376 -21.04 3.67 -1.15
N GLY A 377 -20.27 2.69 -1.67
CA GLY A 377 -18.90 2.45 -1.25
C GLY A 377 -17.99 3.65 -1.50
N LYS A 378 -17.01 3.90 -0.62
CA LYS A 378 -16.04 5.00 -0.72
C LYS A 378 -14.63 4.46 -0.94
N LEU A 379 -13.92 5.04 -1.91
CA LEU A 379 -12.57 4.65 -2.27
C LEU A 379 -11.64 5.86 -2.15
N LEU A 380 -10.66 5.76 -1.24
CA LEU A 380 -9.64 6.77 -1.02
C LEU A 380 -8.30 6.22 -1.49
N VAL A 381 -7.73 6.85 -2.51
CA VAL A 381 -6.47 6.43 -3.14
C VAL A 381 -5.41 7.49 -2.88
N THR A 382 -4.22 7.09 -2.46
CA THR A 382 -3.05 7.96 -2.53
C THR A 382 -2.01 7.38 -3.46
N VAL A 383 -1.30 8.24 -4.20
CA VAL A 383 -0.23 7.85 -5.11
C VAL A 383 1.00 8.71 -4.86
N PRO A 384 2.07 8.15 -4.28
CA PRO A 384 3.34 8.85 -4.14
C PRO A 384 3.96 9.11 -5.51
N LEU A 385 4.37 10.35 -5.77
CA LEU A 385 4.97 10.73 -7.06
C LEU A 385 6.49 10.50 -7.10
N GLY A 386 7.12 10.24 -5.96
CA GLY A 386 8.53 9.86 -5.85
C GLY A 386 8.77 8.36 -5.90
N ASP A 387 7.73 7.55 -6.10
CA ASP A 387 7.77 6.09 -6.12
C ASP A 387 8.60 5.54 -7.27
N THR A 388 9.58 4.70 -6.95
CA THR A 388 10.45 4.05 -7.93
C THR A 388 10.17 2.56 -8.10
N VAL A 389 9.26 2.01 -7.30
CA VAL A 389 8.95 0.57 -7.25
C VAL A 389 7.71 0.24 -8.07
N VAL A 390 6.67 1.08 -8.01
CA VAL A 390 5.47 0.98 -8.85
C VAL A 390 5.23 2.29 -9.57
N SER A 391 4.59 2.26 -10.74
CA SER A 391 4.39 3.47 -11.55
C SER A 391 3.27 4.36 -10.99
N PRO A 392 3.56 5.59 -10.55
CA PRO A 392 2.51 6.54 -10.17
C PRO A 392 1.56 6.84 -11.34
N ILE A 393 2.10 6.83 -12.56
CA ILE A 393 1.35 7.12 -13.78
C ILE A 393 0.29 6.04 -14.05
N ALA A 394 0.55 4.78 -13.70
CA ALA A 394 -0.46 3.72 -13.86
C ALA A 394 -1.72 4.03 -13.03
N THR A 395 -1.56 4.52 -11.80
CA THR A 395 -2.66 4.94 -10.92
C THR A 395 -3.36 6.19 -11.41
N LEU A 396 -2.61 7.22 -11.84
CA LEU A 396 -3.20 8.43 -12.41
C LEU A 396 -4.01 8.14 -13.67
N SER A 397 -3.45 7.34 -14.59
CA SER A 397 -4.16 6.90 -15.81
C SER A 397 -5.37 6.03 -15.50
N TRP A 398 -5.36 5.25 -14.40
CA TRP A 398 -6.55 4.53 -13.96
C TRP A 398 -7.63 5.49 -13.46
N MET A 399 -7.27 6.53 -12.70
CA MET A 399 -8.21 7.55 -12.24
C MET A 399 -8.81 8.34 -13.42
N ASP A 400 -8.02 8.68 -14.43
CA ASP A 400 -8.53 9.30 -15.66
C ASP A 400 -9.62 8.44 -16.31
N ARG A 401 -9.41 7.11 -16.39
CA ARG A 401 -10.41 6.19 -16.93
C ARG A 401 -11.63 6.06 -16.02
N VAL A 402 -11.45 6.08 -14.70
CA VAL A 402 -12.56 6.09 -13.73
C VAL A 402 -13.40 7.34 -13.90
N GLN A 403 -12.81 8.54 -13.95
CA GLN A 403 -13.52 9.81 -14.15
C GLN A 403 -14.22 9.87 -15.51
N ALA A 404 -13.63 9.26 -16.56
CA ALA A 404 -14.26 9.16 -17.86
C ALA A 404 -15.49 8.23 -17.87
N HIS A 405 -15.46 7.13 -17.11
CA HIS A 405 -16.58 6.18 -17.00
C HIS A 405 -17.64 6.64 -15.97
N HIS A 406 -17.19 7.28 -14.89
CA HIS A 406 -17.99 7.83 -13.79
C HIS A 406 -17.74 9.33 -13.69
N PRO A 407 -18.51 10.18 -14.41
CA PRO A 407 -18.38 11.63 -14.30
C PRO A 407 -18.63 12.20 -12.91
N ASP A 408 -19.24 11.42 -12.02
CA ASP A 408 -19.48 11.70 -10.62
C ASP A 408 -18.53 10.92 -9.69
N ALA A 409 -17.36 10.51 -10.20
CA ALA A 409 -16.34 9.79 -9.43
C ALA A 409 -16.03 10.49 -8.10
N ASP A 410 -15.95 11.82 -8.05
CA ASP A 410 -15.58 12.58 -6.85
C ASP A 410 -16.54 12.37 -5.64
N ASP A 411 -17.75 11.85 -5.89
CA ASP A 411 -18.73 11.50 -4.84
C ASP A 411 -18.39 10.18 -4.12
N PHE A 412 -17.53 9.34 -4.70
CA PHE A 412 -17.22 8.00 -4.16
C PHE A 412 -15.79 7.50 -4.36
N VAL A 413 -14.98 8.16 -5.20
CA VAL A 413 -13.55 7.90 -5.41
C VAL A 413 -12.80 9.22 -5.28
N ARG A 414 -11.80 9.30 -4.40
CA ARG A 414 -10.86 10.43 -4.34
C ARG A 414 -9.44 9.92 -4.44
N LEU A 415 -8.67 10.47 -5.37
CA LEU A 415 -7.24 10.21 -5.52
C LEU A 415 -6.44 11.45 -5.12
N PHE A 416 -5.40 11.26 -4.31
CA PHE A 416 -4.43 12.29 -3.93
C PHE A 416 -3.03 11.92 -4.43
N ALA A 417 -2.47 12.76 -5.29
CA ALA A 417 -1.09 12.64 -5.75
C ALA A 417 -0.15 13.29 -4.72
N LEU A 418 0.80 12.52 -4.18
CA LEU A 418 1.65 12.93 -3.06
C LEU A 418 3.08 13.19 -3.54
N PRO A 419 3.47 14.44 -3.83
CA PRO A 419 4.86 14.77 -4.22
C PRO A 419 5.82 14.49 -3.07
N GLY A 420 7.06 14.09 -3.40
CA GLY A 420 8.16 13.91 -2.45
C GLY A 420 8.03 12.74 -1.46
N ILE A 421 7.04 11.86 -1.64
CA ILE A 421 6.90 10.58 -0.93
C ILE A 421 7.35 9.43 -1.84
N GLY A 422 8.03 8.44 -1.26
CA GLY A 422 8.48 7.22 -1.94
C GLY A 422 7.42 6.13 -1.98
N HIS A 423 7.82 4.91 -2.26
CA HIS A 423 6.94 3.76 -2.29
C HIS A 423 6.35 3.47 -0.90
N CYS A 424 5.04 3.68 -0.77
CA CYS A 424 4.24 3.46 0.44
C CYS A 424 4.59 4.31 1.68
N TRP A 425 5.83 4.72 1.88
CA TRP A 425 6.32 5.54 2.97
C TRP A 425 7.61 6.28 2.57
N GLY A 426 8.26 6.94 3.54
CA GLY A 426 9.57 7.55 3.33
C GLY A 426 9.53 8.85 2.52
N GLY A 427 10.66 9.17 1.90
CA GLY A 427 10.87 10.46 1.24
C GLY A 427 10.97 11.63 2.23
N HIS A 428 10.69 12.83 1.73
CA HIS A 428 10.88 14.10 2.42
C HIS A 428 10.00 14.30 3.66
N TYR A 429 9.00 13.44 3.84
CA TYR A 429 7.94 13.57 4.82
C TYR A 429 8.01 12.55 5.96
N GLY A 430 8.92 11.56 5.89
CA GLY A 430 9.16 10.55 6.92
C GLY A 430 8.06 9.48 7.07
N ALA A 431 6.79 9.80 6.78
CA ALA A 431 5.68 8.85 6.74
C ALA A 431 4.59 9.30 5.74
N THR A 432 3.92 8.34 5.12
CA THR A 432 2.71 8.61 4.33
C THR A 432 1.58 9.03 5.27
N PRO A 433 0.76 10.03 4.91
CA PRO A 433 -0.38 10.44 5.72
C PRO A 433 -1.32 9.26 6.01
N GLN A 434 -1.72 9.08 7.26
CA GLN A 434 -2.70 8.05 7.63
C GLN A 434 -4.10 8.48 7.23
N THR A 435 -4.51 8.15 6.00
CA THR A 435 -5.76 8.61 5.40
C THR A 435 -6.99 7.77 5.80
N ILE A 436 -6.79 6.64 6.48
CA ILE A 436 -7.87 5.74 6.90
C ILE A 436 -8.94 6.44 7.76
N GLN A 437 -8.55 7.38 8.63
CA GLN A 437 -9.51 8.15 9.46
C GLN A 437 -10.37 9.11 8.63
N GLN A 438 -9.81 9.65 7.54
CA GLN A 438 -10.57 10.47 6.61
C GLN A 438 -11.58 9.61 5.84
N LEU A 439 -11.20 8.40 5.43
CA LEU A 439 -12.12 7.45 4.84
C LEU A 439 -13.25 7.05 5.80
N VAL A 440 -12.93 6.76 7.07
CA VAL A 440 -13.94 6.46 8.10
C VAL A 440 -14.93 7.62 8.22
N SER A 441 -14.44 8.86 8.28
CA SER A 441 -15.29 10.06 8.33
C SER A 441 -16.17 10.19 7.08
N TRP A 442 -15.65 9.82 5.91
CA TRP A 442 -16.43 9.86 4.67
C TRP A 442 -17.55 8.80 4.65
N VAL A 443 -17.23 7.57 5.04
CA VAL A 443 -18.20 6.47 5.08
C VAL A 443 -19.27 6.69 6.13
N GLU A 444 -18.89 7.07 7.35
CA GLU A 444 -19.82 7.10 8.48
C GLU A 444 -20.55 8.43 8.64
N GLN A 445 -19.95 9.54 8.16
CA GLN A 445 -20.46 10.90 8.40
C GLN A 445 -20.74 11.66 7.10
N GLY A 446 -20.41 11.09 5.94
CA GLY A 446 -20.56 11.76 4.64
C GLY A 446 -19.52 12.87 4.39
N THR A 447 -18.49 12.97 5.22
CA THR A 447 -17.46 14.02 5.12
C THR A 447 -16.31 13.56 4.24
N ALA A 448 -16.39 13.86 2.95
CA ALA A 448 -15.34 13.51 1.99
C ALA A 448 -14.06 14.36 2.22
N PRO A 449 -12.85 13.78 2.11
CA PRO A 449 -11.61 14.52 2.35
C PRO A 449 -11.32 15.51 1.21
N ASP A 450 -11.28 16.80 1.49
CA ASP A 450 -10.91 17.83 0.48
C ASP A 450 -9.40 18.02 0.32
N THR A 451 -8.62 17.56 1.31
CA THR A 451 -7.16 17.60 1.28
C THR A 451 -6.54 16.40 1.97
N VAL A 452 -5.35 16.00 1.52
CA VAL A 452 -4.42 15.16 2.29
C VAL A 452 -3.18 16.00 2.57
N ASP A 453 -2.91 16.26 3.85
CA ASP A 453 -1.82 17.15 4.25
C ASP A 453 -0.49 16.39 4.34
N LEU A 454 0.54 16.96 3.72
CA LEU A 454 1.93 16.55 3.88
C LEU A 454 2.66 17.55 4.79
N TRP A 455 3.66 17.08 5.54
CA TRP A 455 4.42 17.89 6.50
C TRP A 455 5.93 17.86 6.24
N PHE A 456 6.47 18.96 5.71
CA PHE A 456 7.90 19.13 5.45
C PHE A 456 8.53 19.99 6.56
N GLY A 457 9.10 19.33 7.56
CA GLY A 457 9.39 19.99 8.84
C GLY A 457 8.10 20.53 9.45
N ASP A 458 8.08 21.83 9.79
CA ASP A 458 6.88 22.51 10.31
C ASP A 458 5.93 23.03 9.21
N ARG A 459 6.28 22.84 7.92
CA ARG A 459 5.50 23.35 6.80
C ARG A 459 4.43 22.35 6.37
N ARG A 460 3.17 22.79 6.43
CA ARG A 460 2.03 22.07 5.85
C ARG A 460 1.95 22.30 4.34
N VAL A 461 1.93 21.21 3.57
CA VAL A 461 1.69 21.21 2.12
C VAL A 461 0.43 20.37 1.84
N PRO A 462 -0.75 20.99 1.64
CA PRO A 462 -1.96 20.26 1.32
C PRO A 462 -1.90 19.73 -0.11
N THR A 463 -2.29 18.47 -0.31
CA THR A 463 -2.61 17.90 -1.64
C THR A 463 -4.12 17.90 -1.85
N PHE A 464 -4.56 17.99 -3.09
CA PHE A 464 -5.96 18.11 -3.46
C PHE A 464 -6.42 16.90 -4.29
N PRO A 465 -7.75 16.67 -4.40
CA PRO A 465 -8.27 15.63 -5.28
C PRO A 465 -7.81 15.85 -6.72
N TYR A 466 -7.18 14.83 -7.28
CA TYR A 466 -6.75 14.77 -8.68
C TYR A 466 -7.93 15.03 -9.62
N PRO A 467 -7.76 15.82 -10.72
CA PRO A 467 -6.50 16.22 -11.34
C PRO A 467 -5.85 17.49 -10.78
N ARG A 468 -6.39 18.08 -9.71
CA ARG A 468 -5.83 19.33 -9.18
C ARG A 468 -4.51 19.06 -8.46
N THR A 469 -3.50 19.85 -8.78
CA THR A 469 -2.19 19.84 -8.11
C THR A 469 -2.09 20.95 -7.08
N THR A 470 -1.09 20.89 -6.23
CA THR A 470 -0.80 21.93 -5.23
C THR A 470 0.01 23.06 -5.88
N VAL A 471 -0.46 24.30 -5.74
CA VAL A 471 0.26 25.50 -6.20
C VAL A 471 0.31 26.56 -5.11
N TYR A 472 1.39 27.33 -5.04
CA TYR A 472 1.57 28.40 -4.07
C TYR A 472 1.22 29.76 -4.68
N ARG A 473 0.21 30.44 -4.12
CA ARG A 473 -0.26 31.76 -4.58
C ARG A 473 -0.60 32.64 -3.39
N GLU A 474 -0.19 33.90 -3.47
CA GLU A 474 -0.55 34.95 -2.49
C GLU A 474 -0.27 34.56 -1.02
N GLY A 475 0.80 33.78 -0.79
CA GLY A 475 1.21 33.39 0.57
C GLY A 475 0.62 32.06 1.06
N SER A 476 -0.12 31.32 0.23
CA SER A 476 -0.77 30.06 0.64
C SER A 476 -0.76 29.00 -0.47
N TYR A 477 -0.83 27.72 -0.07
CA TYR A 477 -1.08 26.62 -1.01
C TYR A 477 -2.57 26.53 -1.33
N VAL A 478 -2.87 26.50 -2.63
CA VAL A 478 -4.22 26.42 -3.20
C VAL A 478 -4.24 25.34 -4.28
N PRO A 479 -5.42 24.80 -4.65
CA PRO A 479 -5.49 23.88 -5.77
C PRO A 479 -5.18 24.61 -7.09
N SER A 480 -4.62 23.88 -8.05
CA SER A 480 -4.52 24.34 -9.44
C SER A 480 -5.89 24.68 -10.01
N ALA A 481 -5.89 25.55 -11.02
CA ALA A 481 -7.10 26.03 -11.68
C ALA A 481 -7.80 24.92 -12.47
#